data_AF-A0A7X0E5F7-F1
#
_entry.id   AF-A0A7X0E5F7-F1
#
_cell.length_a   1.000
_cell.length_b   1.000
_cell.length_c   1.000
_cell.angle_alpha   90.00
_cell.angle_beta   90.00
_cell.angle_gamma   90.00
#
_symmetry.space_group_name_H-M   'P 1'
#
loop_
_entity.id
_entity.type
_entity.pdbx_description
1 polymer ?
#
loop_
_entity_poly.entity_id
_entity_poly.type
_entity_poly.pdbx_seq_one_letter_code
_entity_poly.pdbx_strand_id
1 'polypeptide(L)'
;MQVQEALAVLGINRTVWIDDIFSTSRAQLISALREHEHLVPELGIADLAATLNEFDVEREALRDFIEQASVERTATIRTALLDKIAESTGVREFGDVFVQKMRELLSIAQDDCWDFPQAGDQLATLCATPTDQVSCIVDLNNGLGDQGAGLDTIRLLSEKTFKGTVFLLTNEATTATEAELEKELREQLRKGLDEVNIPPVCVIAKGRFGDFADDGVIKESLRIAIKRAGLRRSLHHVLGFMKSELEAAYTTAQETLYGLAPEQLDQYIVEMGYGEGLSELNVVERAVTAQMATSIRKGFASSPIAQASAMRMRKLRQIELQPKGHGQVEESLSLFRRLEIWEEPALINEGLSPLASGDVFSFDPFELTAADAKLRRYVLLGQPCDVQLRGDGHRRQPTAFFVPLVEVPPEEEDKKNIKKPHLPFKLDGQKYACDFGEVALVQLTVLELASYRSDGRVCFEQNQPAHVLLPGLEIQHGKIKRQCDSILNAPPARGNQIDPLADPKYLLTFGGRGGLSTATKAKRKEPSERDDVRLGARITWGLRRDGRIRASYAAAMLRNYLAVVGREAYDLDFTEQRRTTPSSASNSEAALVSPGAAAHALSADVADRSAVTEKKA
;
A
#
# COMPACT_ATOMS: atom_id res chain seq x y z
N MET A 1 -27.74 4.68 11.48
CA MET A 1 -26.99 5.68 12.26
C MET A 1 -27.39 7.05 11.76
N GLN A 2 -27.97 7.89 12.61
CA GLN A 2 -28.34 9.27 12.27
C GLN A 2 -27.09 10.17 12.13
N VAL A 3 -27.24 11.36 11.52
CA VAL A 3 -26.13 12.31 11.33
C VAL A 3 -25.52 12.74 12.67
N GLN A 4 -26.36 13.04 13.66
CA GLN A 4 -25.94 13.47 14.99
C GLN A 4 -25.23 12.33 15.75
N GLU A 5 -25.69 11.09 15.60
CA GLU A 5 -24.99 9.92 16.14
C GLU A 5 -23.60 9.77 15.51
N ALA A 6 -23.49 10.00 14.20
CA ALA A 6 -22.23 9.93 13.48
C ALA A 6 -21.24 11.04 13.94
N LEU A 7 -21.71 12.28 14.15
CA LEU A 7 -20.92 13.36 14.76
C LEU A 7 -20.48 13.02 16.18
N ALA A 8 -21.38 12.48 17.01
CA ALA A 8 -21.05 12.04 18.36
C ALA A 8 -19.99 10.92 18.35
N VAL A 9 -20.00 10.04 17.35
CA VAL A 9 -18.96 9.02 17.14
C VAL A 9 -17.61 9.66 16.79
N LEU A 10 -17.58 10.79 16.07
CA LEU A 10 -16.35 11.58 15.89
C LEU A 10 -15.84 12.19 17.21
N GLY A 11 -16.73 12.31 18.20
CA GLY A 11 -16.49 13.07 19.43
C GLY A 11 -16.69 14.56 19.22
N ILE A 12 -17.49 14.95 18.22
CA ILE A 12 -17.81 16.35 17.93
C ILE A 12 -19.02 16.76 18.75
N ASN A 13 -18.91 17.89 19.46
CA ASN A 13 -20.00 18.51 20.21
C ASN A 13 -20.33 19.94 19.74
N ARG A 14 -19.44 20.55 18.94
CA ARG A 14 -19.61 21.88 18.36
C ARG A 14 -19.16 21.87 16.91
N THR A 15 -19.97 22.45 16.04
CA THR A 15 -19.67 22.60 14.62
C THR A 15 -19.68 24.08 14.28
N VAL A 16 -18.59 24.57 13.72
CA VAL A 16 -18.44 25.92 13.19
C VAL A 16 -18.51 25.83 11.67
N TRP A 17 -19.19 26.77 11.01
CA TRP A 17 -19.25 26.87 9.56
C TRP A 17 -18.74 28.23 9.10
N ILE A 18 -17.64 28.21 8.36
CA ILE A 18 -16.96 29.36 7.77
C ILE A 18 -17.23 29.35 6.28
N ASP A 19 -17.97 30.33 5.80
CA ASP A 19 -18.47 30.37 4.43
C ASP A 19 -18.84 31.80 4.05
N ASP A 20 -18.63 32.18 2.79
CA ASP A 20 -18.91 33.54 2.35
C ASP A 20 -20.40 33.82 2.36
N ILE A 21 -21.26 32.80 2.28
CA ILE A 21 -22.73 32.91 2.36
C ILE A 21 -23.21 33.64 3.62
N PHE A 22 -22.45 33.59 4.71
CA PHE A 22 -22.78 34.24 5.98
C PHE A 22 -22.39 35.72 6.04
N SER A 23 -21.70 36.22 5.03
CA SER A 23 -21.33 37.63 5.03
C SER A 23 -22.58 38.51 5.04
N THR A 24 -22.64 39.42 6.01
CA THR A 24 -23.62 40.51 6.01
C THR A 24 -22.98 41.81 5.56
N SER A 25 -21.75 41.76 5.06
CA SER A 25 -20.98 42.94 4.71
C SER A 25 -21.48 43.53 3.39
N ARG A 26 -22.14 44.68 3.50
CA ARG A 26 -22.53 45.50 2.35
C ARG A 26 -21.34 45.81 1.44
N ALA A 27 -20.15 46.02 2.02
CA ALA A 27 -18.93 46.29 1.26
C ALA A 27 -18.53 45.11 0.36
N GLN A 28 -18.69 43.87 0.84
CA GLN A 28 -18.43 42.67 0.03
C GLN A 28 -19.47 42.50 -1.06
N LEU A 29 -20.76 42.72 -0.78
CA LEU A 29 -21.80 42.69 -1.82
C LEU A 29 -21.54 43.74 -2.90
N ILE A 30 -21.11 44.96 -2.53
CA ILE A 30 -20.73 46.01 -3.48
C ILE A 30 -19.55 45.54 -4.34
N SER A 31 -18.54 44.91 -3.73
CA SER A 31 -17.38 44.37 -4.47
C SER A 31 -17.81 43.30 -5.48
N ALA A 32 -18.66 42.36 -5.05
CA ALA A 32 -19.19 41.29 -5.89
C ALA A 32 -20.04 41.82 -7.04
N LEU A 33 -20.93 42.79 -6.79
CA LEU A 33 -21.73 43.45 -7.81
C LEU A 33 -20.87 44.17 -8.85
N ARG A 34 -19.71 44.71 -8.44
CA ARG A 34 -18.75 45.34 -9.37
C ARG A 34 -18.00 44.31 -10.21
N GLU A 35 -17.58 43.21 -9.60
CA GLU A 35 -16.88 42.14 -10.32
C GLU A 35 -17.80 41.45 -11.35
N HIS A 36 -19.08 41.32 -11.00
CA HIS A 36 -20.11 40.70 -11.83
C HIS A 36 -21.12 41.70 -12.39
N GLU A 37 -20.67 42.91 -12.74
CA GLU A 37 -21.53 44.00 -13.22
C GLU A 37 -22.42 43.59 -14.40
N HIS A 38 -21.89 42.77 -15.30
CA HIS A 38 -22.59 42.23 -16.45
C HIS A 38 -23.82 41.36 -16.10
N LEU A 39 -23.89 40.80 -14.89
CA LEU A 39 -25.03 40.00 -14.42
C LEU A 39 -26.14 40.84 -13.79
N VAL A 40 -25.85 42.10 -13.42
CA VAL A 40 -26.79 42.94 -12.67
C VAL A 40 -28.13 43.19 -13.42
N PRO A 41 -28.15 43.43 -14.74
CA PRO A 41 -29.40 43.55 -15.49
C PRO A 41 -30.27 42.28 -15.43
N GLU A 42 -29.66 41.11 -15.26
CA GLU A 42 -30.35 39.83 -15.23
C GLU A 42 -30.95 39.49 -13.86
N LEU A 43 -30.58 40.23 -12.80
CA LEU A 43 -31.10 39.99 -11.44
C LEU A 43 -32.60 40.26 -11.32
N GLY A 44 -33.21 40.95 -12.28
CA GLY A 44 -34.64 41.32 -12.23
C GLY A 44 -34.95 42.42 -11.21
N ILE A 45 -33.93 43.15 -10.74
CA ILE A 45 -34.04 44.22 -9.75
C ILE A 45 -33.96 45.57 -10.47
N ALA A 46 -35.12 46.08 -10.90
CA ALA A 46 -35.23 47.20 -11.86
C ALA A 46 -34.58 48.51 -11.37
N ASP A 47 -34.69 48.82 -10.09
CA ASP A 47 -34.06 49.98 -9.42
C ASP A 47 -32.53 49.85 -9.36
N LEU A 48 -32.01 48.65 -9.10
CA LEU A 48 -30.57 48.39 -9.13
C LEU A 48 -30.02 48.52 -10.56
N ALA A 49 -30.73 47.96 -11.55
CA ALA A 49 -30.37 48.08 -12.97
C ALA A 49 -30.46 49.52 -13.48
N ALA A 50 -31.48 50.28 -13.06
CA ALA A 50 -31.60 51.71 -13.39
C ALA A 50 -30.44 52.52 -12.79
N THR A 51 -30.07 52.24 -11.53
CA THR A 51 -28.93 52.89 -10.86
C THR A 51 -27.61 52.66 -11.59
N LEU A 52 -27.41 51.48 -12.19
CA LEU A 52 -26.21 51.20 -12.98
C LEU A 52 -26.25 51.82 -14.39
N ASN A 53 -27.44 51.89 -15.01
CA ASN A 53 -27.60 52.45 -16.36
C ASN A 53 -27.62 53.99 -16.41
N GLU A 54 -28.09 54.67 -15.35
CA GLU A 54 -28.14 56.13 -15.29
C GLU A 54 -26.77 56.78 -15.01
N PHE A 55 -25.83 56.03 -14.45
CA PHE A 55 -24.54 56.55 -14.00
C PHE A 55 -23.38 55.83 -14.68
N ASP A 56 -23.01 56.30 -15.87
CA ASP A 56 -21.88 55.79 -16.66
C ASP A 56 -20.50 56.01 -15.97
N VAL A 57 -20.41 56.64 -14.77
CA VAL A 57 -19.12 57.05 -14.19
C VAL A 57 -18.90 56.88 -12.67
N GLU A 58 -19.88 56.75 -11.75
CA GLU A 58 -19.52 56.76 -10.31
C GLU A 58 -19.88 55.50 -9.52
N ARG A 59 -18.81 54.77 -9.16
CA ARG A 59 -18.72 53.70 -8.15
C ARG A 59 -19.40 54.03 -6.81
N GLU A 60 -19.68 55.30 -6.54
CA GLU A 60 -20.34 55.79 -5.34
C GLU A 60 -21.86 55.58 -5.36
N ALA A 61 -22.53 55.66 -6.52
CA ALA A 61 -23.99 55.48 -6.61
C ALA A 61 -24.44 54.06 -6.23
N LEU A 62 -23.71 53.04 -6.70
CA LEU A 62 -23.95 51.64 -6.30
C LEU A 62 -23.72 51.43 -4.80
N ARG A 63 -22.70 52.10 -4.25
CA ARG A 63 -22.39 52.04 -2.82
C ARG A 63 -23.51 52.65 -2.00
N ASP A 64 -23.93 53.86 -2.35
CA ASP A 64 -25.02 54.58 -1.68
C ASP A 64 -26.33 53.79 -1.76
N PHE A 65 -26.62 53.19 -2.91
CA PHE A 65 -27.79 52.33 -3.09
C PHE A 65 -27.79 51.14 -2.11
N ILE A 66 -26.68 50.41 -2.01
CA ILE A 66 -26.57 49.26 -1.10
C ILE A 66 -26.50 49.71 0.38
N GLU A 67 -25.88 50.85 0.67
CA GLU A 67 -25.84 51.43 2.02
C GLU A 67 -27.22 51.93 2.49
N GLN A 68 -28.07 52.38 1.58
CA GLN A 68 -29.45 52.81 1.87
C GLN A 68 -30.45 51.66 1.85
N ALA A 69 -30.15 50.53 1.18
CA ALA A 69 -31.01 49.36 1.12
C ALA A 69 -31.26 48.74 2.50
N SER A 70 -32.50 48.29 2.76
CA SER A 70 -32.82 47.53 3.97
C SER A 70 -32.06 46.20 4.00
N VAL A 71 -31.89 45.60 5.19
CA VAL A 71 -31.20 44.30 5.34
C VAL A 71 -31.86 43.22 4.47
N GLU A 72 -33.20 43.17 4.45
CA GLU A 72 -33.97 42.25 3.60
C GLU A 72 -33.72 42.49 2.10
N ARG A 73 -33.60 43.76 1.69
CA ARG A 73 -33.32 44.12 0.30
C ARG A 73 -31.89 43.74 -0.09
N THR A 74 -30.91 43.99 0.79
CA THR A 74 -29.52 43.56 0.60
C THR A 74 -29.43 42.03 0.48
N ALA A 75 -30.16 41.29 1.31
CA ALA A 75 -30.24 39.83 1.23
C ALA A 75 -30.86 39.38 -0.10
N THR A 76 -31.95 40.02 -0.54
CA THR A 76 -32.59 39.71 -1.84
C THR A 76 -31.64 39.94 -3.02
N ILE A 77 -30.93 41.08 -3.04
CA ILE A 77 -29.94 41.39 -4.09
C ILE A 77 -28.82 40.36 -4.08
N ARG A 78 -28.33 40.00 -2.90
CA ARG A 78 -27.28 39.01 -2.72
C ARG A 78 -27.70 37.64 -3.25
N THR A 79 -28.86 37.13 -2.83
CA THR A 79 -29.36 35.82 -3.27
C THR A 79 -29.53 35.79 -4.79
N ALA A 80 -30.14 36.82 -5.37
CA ALA A 80 -30.29 36.93 -6.82
C ALA A 80 -28.93 36.95 -7.55
N LEU A 81 -27.93 37.63 -6.98
CA LEU A 81 -26.58 37.69 -7.55
C LEU A 81 -25.89 36.33 -7.52
N LEU A 82 -25.94 35.64 -6.38
CA LEU A 82 -25.36 34.30 -6.23
C LEU A 82 -26.03 33.29 -7.17
N ASP A 83 -27.36 33.36 -7.34
CA ASP A 83 -28.08 32.51 -8.28
C ASP A 83 -27.60 32.76 -9.72
N LYS A 84 -27.38 34.02 -10.12
CA LYS A 84 -26.86 34.35 -11.46
C LYS A 84 -25.39 33.99 -11.66
N ILE A 85 -24.56 34.13 -10.63
CA ILE A 85 -23.18 33.65 -10.67
C ILE A 85 -23.17 32.13 -10.85
N ALA A 86 -24.05 31.41 -10.14
CA ALA A 86 -24.18 29.97 -10.27
C ALA A 86 -24.65 29.54 -11.67
N GLU A 87 -25.62 30.24 -12.26
CA GLU A 87 -26.08 30.00 -13.63
C GLU A 87 -24.98 30.24 -14.67
N SER A 88 -24.18 31.31 -14.53
CA SER A 88 -23.14 31.67 -15.49
C SER A 88 -21.89 30.80 -15.40
N THR A 89 -21.49 30.38 -14.20
CA THR A 89 -20.30 29.55 -13.97
C THR A 89 -20.59 28.05 -14.01
N GLY A 90 -21.86 27.64 -13.90
CA GLY A 90 -22.27 26.26 -13.69
C GLY A 90 -21.94 25.73 -12.28
N VAL A 91 -21.47 26.61 -11.39
CA VAL A 91 -21.08 26.29 -10.02
C VAL A 91 -22.30 26.47 -9.13
N ARG A 92 -22.88 25.37 -8.63
CA ARG A 92 -24.05 25.44 -7.77
C ARG A 92 -23.66 25.90 -6.36
N GLU A 93 -24.18 27.04 -5.96
CA GLU A 93 -24.10 27.50 -4.58
C GLU A 93 -25.27 26.98 -3.73
N PHE A 94 -25.05 26.99 -2.41
CA PHE A 94 -26.05 26.51 -1.45
C PHE A 94 -27.14 27.55 -1.25
N GLY A 95 -28.41 27.19 -1.51
CA GLY A 95 -29.55 28.06 -1.18
C GLY A 95 -29.88 28.06 0.32
N ASP A 96 -30.63 29.06 0.78
CA ASP A 96 -31.00 29.25 2.20
C ASP A 96 -31.65 28.02 2.84
N VAL A 97 -32.51 27.32 2.08
CA VAL A 97 -33.18 26.10 2.54
C VAL A 97 -32.16 24.99 2.85
N PHE A 98 -31.11 24.88 2.05
CA PHE A 98 -30.03 23.91 2.30
C PHE A 98 -29.22 24.30 3.52
N VAL A 99 -28.84 25.58 3.62
CA VAL A 99 -28.08 26.12 4.77
C VAL A 99 -28.83 25.87 6.08
N GLN A 100 -30.13 26.18 6.12
CA GLN A 100 -30.96 25.92 7.29
C GLN A 100 -30.99 24.44 7.65
N LYS A 101 -31.22 23.54 6.68
CA LYS A 101 -31.21 22.09 6.90
C LYS A 101 -29.86 21.60 7.41
N MET A 102 -28.76 22.06 6.83
CA MET A 102 -27.40 21.72 7.28
C MET A 102 -27.18 22.12 8.74
N ARG A 103 -27.59 23.34 9.10
CA ARG A 103 -27.50 23.84 10.48
C ARG A 103 -28.32 22.99 11.44
N GLU A 104 -29.54 22.59 11.06
CA GLU A 104 -30.38 21.70 11.87
C GLU A 104 -29.75 20.30 12.02
N LEU A 105 -29.32 19.68 10.92
CA LEU A 105 -28.75 18.32 10.92
C LEU A 105 -27.42 18.23 11.68
N LEU A 106 -26.61 19.28 11.62
CA LEU A 106 -25.29 19.33 12.26
C LEU A 106 -25.30 20.10 13.59
N SER A 107 -26.47 20.61 14.00
CA SER A 107 -26.68 21.39 15.23
C SER A 107 -25.74 22.59 15.35
N ILE A 108 -25.62 23.36 14.25
CA ILE A 108 -24.76 24.55 14.16
C ILE A 108 -25.49 25.76 14.75
N ALA A 109 -24.90 26.36 15.79
CA ALA A 109 -25.44 27.57 16.41
C ALA A 109 -25.37 28.77 15.44
N GLN A 110 -26.26 29.75 15.60
CA GLN A 110 -26.22 30.97 14.77
C GLN A 110 -24.88 31.71 14.92
N ASP A 111 -24.36 31.76 16.14
CA ASP A 111 -23.08 32.41 16.46
C ASP A 111 -21.86 31.61 15.98
N ASP A 112 -22.07 30.40 15.44
CA ASP A 112 -21.05 29.52 14.87
C ASP A 112 -21.06 29.53 13.32
N CYS A 113 -21.83 30.43 12.71
CA CYS A 113 -21.83 30.70 11.28
C CYS A 113 -21.05 31.99 11.00
N TRP A 114 -19.84 31.86 10.45
CA TRP A 114 -18.90 32.96 10.26
C TRP A 114 -18.61 33.21 8.78
N ASP A 115 -18.43 34.47 8.41
CA ASP A 115 -17.72 34.78 7.16
C ASP A 115 -16.19 34.69 7.35
N PHE A 116 -15.42 34.75 6.26
CA PHE A 116 -13.96 34.66 6.33
C PHE A 116 -13.31 35.75 7.20
N PRO A 117 -13.68 37.05 7.09
CA PRO A 117 -13.18 38.08 8.00
C PRO A 117 -13.46 37.79 9.48
N GLN A 118 -14.70 37.44 9.83
CA GLN A 118 -15.08 37.08 11.19
C GLN A 118 -14.30 35.88 11.69
N ALA A 119 -14.08 34.87 10.84
CA ALA A 119 -13.29 33.70 11.19
C ALA A 119 -11.86 34.09 11.59
N GLY A 120 -11.22 35.04 10.90
CA GLY A 120 -9.89 35.55 11.26
C GLY A 120 -9.80 35.99 12.73
N ASP A 121 -10.81 36.71 13.21
CA ASP A 121 -10.87 37.19 14.59
C ASP A 121 -11.32 36.10 15.58
N GLN A 122 -12.34 35.31 15.23
CA GLN A 122 -12.97 34.33 16.12
C GLN A 122 -12.13 33.06 16.30
N LEU A 123 -11.30 32.70 15.31
CA LEU A 123 -10.46 31.51 15.37
C LEU A 123 -9.44 31.56 16.51
N ALA A 124 -8.95 32.76 16.85
CA ALA A 124 -8.06 32.94 18.00
C ALA A 124 -8.77 32.55 19.31
N THR A 125 -10.03 32.98 19.48
CA THR A 125 -10.87 32.63 20.63
C THR A 125 -11.22 31.14 20.64
N LEU A 126 -11.57 30.57 19.47
CA LEU A 126 -11.88 29.16 19.34
C LEU A 126 -10.70 28.28 19.78
N CYS A 127 -9.50 28.58 19.28
CA CYS A 127 -8.29 27.83 19.56
C CYS A 127 -7.71 28.06 20.97
N ALA A 128 -8.22 29.06 21.71
CA ALA A 128 -7.88 29.24 23.12
C ALA A 128 -8.51 28.15 24.03
N THR A 129 -9.45 27.37 23.51
CA THR A 129 -10.11 26.26 24.21
C THR A 129 -9.72 24.90 23.59
N PRO A 130 -9.85 23.76 24.30
CA PRO A 130 -9.60 22.45 23.71
C PRO A 130 -10.48 22.19 22.48
N THR A 131 -9.85 22.10 21.31
CA THR A 131 -10.55 22.00 20.02
C THR A 131 -10.78 20.57 19.54
N ASP A 132 -10.38 19.56 20.33
CA ASP A 132 -10.58 18.15 19.99
C ASP A 132 -12.05 17.79 19.76
N GLN A 133 -13.01 18.52 20.33
CA GLN A 133 -14.43 18.22 20.14
C GLN A 133 -15.12 19.14 19.12
N VAL A 134 -14.33 19.95 18.40
CA VAL A 134 -14.83 20.90 17.41
C VAL A 134 -14.66 20.34 16.00
N SER A 135 -15.63 20.59 15.13
CA SER A 135 -15.42 20.54 13.69
C SER A 135 -15.65 21.88 13.03
N CYS A 136 -14.82 22.21 12.05
CA CYS A 136 -15.00 23.38 11.19
C CYS A 136 -15.40 22.92 9.80
N ILE A 137 -16.48 23.46 9.28
CA ILE A 137 -16.87 23.38 7.87
C ILE A 137 -16.35 24.65 7.23
N VAL A 138 -15.55 24.54 6.18
CA VAL A 138 -14.89 25.68 5.54
C VAL A 138 -15.16 25.55 4.06
N ASP A 139 -15.65 26.61 3.40
CA ASP A 139 -15.66 26.63 1.94
C ASP A 139 -14.24 26.88 1.40
N LEU A 140 -13.84 26.20 0.32
CA LEU A 140 -12.47 26.30 -0.19
C LEU A 140 -12.18 27.67 -0.77
N ASN A 141 -13.13 28.21 -1.52
CA ASN A 141 -13.00 29.47 -2.22
C ASN A 141 -14.01 30.48 -1.69
N ASN A 142 -13.60 31.73 -1.65
CA ASN A 142 -14.53 32.83 -1.47
C ASN A 142 -15.14 33.14 -2.85
N GLY A 143 -16.44 32.89 -3.02
CA GLY A 143 -17.17 33.15 -4.27
C GLY A 143 -17.17 34.64 -4.66
N LEU A 144 -16.79 35.51 -3.73
CA LEU A 144 -16.65 36.96 -3.92
C LEU A 144 -15.21 37.45 -4.15
N GLY A 145 -14.25 36.56 -4.47
CA GLY A 145 -13.02 36.97 -5.19
C GLY A 145 -11.68 36.41 -4.68
N ASP A 146 -11.59 35.84 -3.48
CA ASP A 146 -10.31 35.32 -2.96
C ASP A 146 -10.22 33.79 -3.10
N GLN A 147 -9.57 33.34 -4.17
CA GLN A 147 -9.31 31.92 -4.41
C GLN A 147 -8.33 31.39 -3.35
N GLY A 148 -8.76 30.38 -2.58
CA GLY A 148 -7.94 29.79 -1.52
C GLY A 148 -8.13 30.39 -0.12
N ALA A 149 -9.10 31.28 0.11
CA ALA A 149 -9.42 31.78 1.46
C ALA A 149 -9.67 30.65 2.48
N GLY A 150 -10.28 29.53 2.04
CA GLY A 150 -10.45 28.34 2.85
C GLY A 150 -9.13 27.67 3.21
N LEU A 151 -8.17 27.65 2.29
CA LEU A 151 -6.84 27.10 2.55
C LEU A 151 -6.08 27.95 3.58
N ASP A 152 -6.15 29.27 3.46
CA ASP A 152 -5.54 30.19 4.43
C ASP A 152 -6.20 30.09 5.81
N THR A 153 -7.51 29.87 5.86
CA THR A 153 -8.23 29.55 7.10
C THR A 153 -7.69 28.25 7.74
N ILE A 154 -7.42 27.22 6.93
CA ILE A 154 -6.83 25.96 7.43
C ILE A 154 -5.38 26.17 7.90
N ARG A 155 -4.60 27.02 7.23
CA ARG A 155 -3.26 27.39 7.69
C ARG A 155 -3.33 28.07 9.05
N LEU A 156 -4.21 29.04 9.21
CA LEU A 156 -4.43 29.73 10.48
C LEU A 156 -4.85 28.75 11.59
N LEU A 157 -5.78 27.82 11.31
CA LEU A 157 -6.15 26.75 12.24
C LEU A 157 -4.93 25.91 12.65
N SER A 158 -4.06 25.56 11.69
CA SER A 158 -2.86 24.75 11.92
C SER A 158 -1.83 25.50 12.78
N GLU A 159 -1.59 26.78 12.51
CA GLU A 159 -0.70 27.65 13.29
C GLU A 159 -1.17 27.81 14.73
N LYS A 160 -2.49 27.80 14.94
CA LYS A 160 -3.12 27.85 16.27
C LYS A 160 -3.29 26.46 16.90
N THR A 161 -2.69 25.41 16.33
CA THR A 161 -2.70 24.03 16.85
C THR A 161 -4.10 23.43 16.99
N PHE A 162 -5.01 23.74 16.07
CA PHE A 162 -6.36 23.18 16.04
C PHE A 162 -6.32 21.64 15.89
N LYS A 163 -6.93 20.92 16.84
CA LYS A 163 -6.97 19.44 16.87
C LYS A 163 -8.33 18.86 16.43
N GLY A 164 -9.25 19.74 16.07
CA GLY A 164 -10.58 19.36 15.60
C GLY A 164 -10.55 18.77 14.19
N THR A 165 -11.73 18.60 13.59
CA THR A 165 -11.87 18.07 12.22
C THR A 165 -12.26 19.17 11.26
N VAL A 166 -11.61 19.24 10.10
CA VAL A 166 -11.98 20.21 9.06
C VAL A 166 -12.70 19.49 7.93
N PHE A 167 -13.92 19.94 7.63
CA PHE A 167 -14.65 19.58 6.43
C PHE A 167 -14.51 20.72 5.43
N LEU A 168 -13.90 20.45 4.29
CA LEU A 168 -13.67 21.46 3.26
C LEU A 168 -14.68 21.27 2.14
N LEU A 169 -15.61 22.21 2.00
CA LEU A 169 -16.59 22.23 0.91
C LEU A 169 -15.93 22.81 -0.34
N THR A 170 -16.22 22.24 -1.51
CA THR A 170 -15.67 22.76 -2.77
C THR A 170 -16.43 22.27 -3.99
N ASN A 171 -16.45 23.08 -5.04
CA ASN A 171 -16.91 22.71 -6.37
C ASN A 171 -15.79 22.19 -7.29
N GLU A 172 -14.52 22.28 -6.85
CA GLU A 172 -13.36 21.81 -7.61
C GLU A 172 -13.23 20.28 -7.62
N ALA A 173 -13.90 19.59 -6.70
CA ALA A 173 -13.93 18.15 -6.63
C ALA A 173 -15.31 17.59 -7.01
N THR A 174 -15.28 16.39 -7.60
CA THR A 174 -16.43 15.50 -7.72
C THR A 174 -16.38 14.46 -6.60
N THR A 175 -17.47 13.74 -6.37
CA THR A 175 -17.50 12.62 -5.39
C THR A 175 -16.44 11.55 -5.65
N ALA A 176 -15.93 11.44 -6.89
CA ALA A 176 -14.85 10.52 -7.26
C ALA A 176 -13.45 11.10 -6.98
N THR A 177 -13.27 12.41 -7.11
CA THR A 177 -11.97 13.11 -7.03
C THR A 177 -11.69 13.78 -5.69
N GLU A 178 -12.63 13.77 -4.72
CA GLU A 178 -12.41 14.32 -3.37
C GLU A 178 -11.11 13.82 -2.72
N ALA A 179 -10.76 12.54 -2.88
CA ALA A 179 -9.57 11.96 -2.27
C ALA A 179 -8.25 12.47 -2.88
N GLU A 180 -8.27 12.82 -4.16
CA GLU A 180 -7.12 13.36 -4.90
C GLU A 180 -6.89 14.81 -4.50
N LEU A 181 -7.94 15.63 -4.52
CA LEU A 181 -7.87 17.01 -4.05
C LEU A 181 -7.47 17.09 -2.57
N GLU A 182 -7.97 16.17 -1.73
CA GLU A 182 -7.51 16.04 -0.34
C GLU A 182 -6.00 15.81 -0.22
N LYS A 183 -5.40 15.01 -1.11
CA LYS A 183 -3.97 14.73 -1.10
C LYS A 183 -3.19 15.96 -1.54
N GLU A 184 -3.63 16.59 -2.61
CA GLU A 184 -3.03 17.82 -3.15
C GLU A 184 -3.02 18.95 -2.12
N LEU A 185 -4.17 19.25 -1.51
CA LEU A 185 -4.29 20.31 -0.51
C LEU A 185 -3.41 20.02 0.71
N ARG A 186 -3.28 18.75 1.12
CA ARG A 186 -2.38 18.38 2.22
C ARG A 186 -0.92 18.62 1.86
N GLU A 187 -0.54 18.37 0.61
CA GLU A 187 0.81 18.66 0.11
C GLU A 187 1.07 20.17 0.03
N GLN A 188 0.08 20.96 -0.39
CA GLN A 188 0.17 22.42 -0.36
C GLN A 188 0.31 22.96 1.08
N LEU A 189 -0.45 22.42 2.05
CA LEU A 189 -0.35 22.81 3.46
C LEU A 189 1.00 22.44 4.08
N ARG A 190 1.63 21.34 3.65
CA ARG A 190 2.97 20.94 4.11
C ARG A 190 4.08 21.91 3.70
N LYS A 191 3.90 22.75 2.66
CA LYS A 191 4.91 23.70 2.16
C LYS A 191 5.17 24.92 3.08
N GLY A 192 4.91 24.80 4.38
CA GLY A 192 5.10 25.88 5.35
C GLY A 192 4.72 25.55 6.78
N LEU A 193 4.25 24.32 7.05
CA LEU A 193 3.75 23.91 8.36
C LEU A 193 4.32 22.53 8.74
N ASP A 194 4.53 22.33 10.04
CA ASP A 194 4.84 21.02 10.59
C ASP A 194 3.66 20.07 10.37
N GLU A 195 3.94 18.89 9.80
CA GLU A 195 2.91 17.91 9.44
C GLU A 195 2.03 17.48 10.62
N VAL A 196 2.57 17.51 11.84
CA VAL A 196 1.88 17.15 13.08
C VAL A 196 0.78 18.16 13.45
N ASN A 197 0.90 19.40 12.98
CA ASN A 197 -0.03 20.49 13.30
C ASN A 197 -1.12 20.68 12.26
N ILE A 198 -1.05 19.99 11.11
CA ILE A 198 -2.08 20.08 10.07
C ILE A 198 -3.31 19.28 10.54
N PRO A 199 -4.48 19.91 10.73
CA PRO A 199 -5.66 19.21 11.19
C PRO A 199 -6.11 18.15 10.17
N PRO A 200 -6.87 17.13 10.60
CA PRO A 200 -7.46 16.18 9.67
C PRO A 200 -8.49 16.89 8.78
N VAL A 201 -8.10 17.12 7.52
CA VAL A 201 -8.94 17.69 6.46
C VAL A 201 -9.68 16.58 5.71
N CYS A 202 -10.97 16.79 5.51
CA CYS A 202 -11.85 15.99 4.68
C CYS A 202 -12.54 16.89 3.64
N VAL A 203 -12.22 16.74 2.36
CA VAL A 203 -12.90 17.43 1.27
C VAL A 203 -14.24 16.78 1.01
N ILE A 204 -15.26 17.60 0.85
CA ILE A 204 -16.61 17.23 0.44
C ILE A 204 -16.94 18.05 -0.81
N ALA A 205 -17.19 17.36 -1.92
CA ALA A 205 -17.70 17.99 -3.12
C ALA A 205 -19.10 18.58 -2.85
N LYS A 206 -19.36 19.85 -3.14
CA LYS A 206 -20.72 20.43 -2.97
C LYS A 206 -21.76 19.68 -3.82
N GLY A 207 -21.35 19.19 -5.00
CA GLY A 207 -22.17 18.33 -5.87
C GLY A 207 -22.63 17.00 -5.23
N ARG A 208 -22.04 16.58 -4.11
CA ARG A 208 -22.49 15.40 -3.34
C ARG A 208 -23.90 15.58 -2.78
N PHE A 209 -24.34 16.80 -2.55
CA PHE A 209 -25.64 17.08 -1.93
C PHE A 209 -26.82 17.11 -2.95
N GLY A 210 -26.54 16.88 -4.24
CA GLY A 210 -27.56 16.69 -5.28
C GLY A 210 -28.42 17.94 -5.54
N ASP A 211 -29.66 17.72 -5.98
CA ASP A 211 -30.69 18.77 -5.95
C ASP A 211 -31.10 18.96 -4.49
N PHE A 212 -30.66 20.05 -3.87
CA PHE A 212 -30.72 20.37 -2.43
C PHE A 212 -32.11 20.31 -1.74
N ALA A 213 -33.13 19.80 -2.45
CA ALA A 213 -34.49 19.57 -1.96
C ALA A 213 -34.63 18.27 -1.16
N ASP A 214 -33.92 17.18 -1.50
CA ASP A 214 -34.11 15.86 -0.88
C ASP A 214 -33.33 15.70 0.44
N ASP A 215 -34.07 15.70 1.55
CA ASP A 215 -33.54 15.52 2.91
C ASP A 215 -32.86 14.15 3.10
N GLY A 216 -33.33 13.10 2.42
CA GLY A 216 -32.71 11.77 2.46
C GLY A 216 -31.31 11.77 1.85
N VAL A 217 -31.15 12.45 0.71
CA VAL A 217 -29.85 12.59 0.02
C VAL A 217 -28.87 13.40 0.88
N ILE A 218 -29.31 14.53 1.45
CA ILE A 218 -28.45 15.36 2.30
C ILE A 218 -27.96 14.57 3.52
N LYS A 219 -28.87 13.86 4.21
CA LYS A 219 -28.53 13.02 5.37
C LYS A 219 -27.52 11.93 5.02
N GLU A 220 -27.73 11.23 3.91
CA GLU A 220 -26.80 10.16 3.49
C GLU A 220 -25.43 10.72 3.08
N SER A 221 -25.43 11.83 2.34
CA SER A 221 -24.21 12.54 1.95
C SER A 221 -23.40 13.02 3.15
N LEU A 222 -24.07 13.57 4.18
CA LEU A 222 -23.43 13.93 5.45
C LEU A 222 -22.88 12.72 6.18
N ARG A 223 -23.64 11.61 6.27
CA ARG A 223 -23.16 10.37 6.91
C ARG A 223 -21.89 9.85 6.24
N ILE A 224 -21.84 9.86 4.92
CA ILE A 224 -20.66 9.45 4.14
C ILE A 224 -19.48 10.39 4.42
N ALA A 225 -19.71 11.71 4.39
CA ALA A 225 -18.68 12.70 4.68
C ALA A 225 -18.13 12.56 6.11
N ILE A 226 -18.99 12.40 7.10
CA ILE A 226 -18.63 12.16 8.50
C ILE A 226 -17.84 10.86 8.65
N LYS A 227 -18.23 9.78 7.95
CA LYS A 227 -17.45 8.54 7.94
C LYS A 227 -16.05 8.78 7.37
N ARG A 228 -15.94 9.43 6.21
CA ARG A 228 -14.65 9.73 5.56
C ARG A 228 -13.74 10.54 6.50
N ALA A 229 -14.28 11.62 7.08
CA ALA A 229 -13.57 12.44 8.05
C ALA A 229 -13.17 11.65 9.30
N GLY A 230 -14.04 10.78 9.81
CA GLY A 230 -13.77 9.97 10.99
C GLY A 230 -12.70 8.91 10.81
N LEU A 231 -12.65 8.28 9.64
CA LEU A 231 -11.56 7.36 9.30
C LEU A 231 -10.23 8.12 9.23
N ARG A 232 -10.20 9.25 8.52
CA ARG A 232 -9.00 10.11 8.39
C ARG A 232 -8.53 10.63 9.74
N ARG A 233 -9.44 11.16 10.54
CA ARG A 233 -9.17 11.65 11.88
C ARG A 233 -8.59 10.56 12.77
N SER A 234 -9.19 9.37 12.75
CA SER A 234 -8.70 8.24 13.55
C SER A 234 -7.27 7.86 13.17
N LEU A 235 -6.98 7.79 11.87
CA LEU A 235 -5.62 7.53 11.39
C LEU A 235 -4.67 8.66 11.77
N HIS A 236 -5.07 9.93 11.58
CA HIS A 236 -4.23 11.08 11.92
C HIS A 236 -3.87 11.11 13.41
N HIS A 237 -4.85 10.92 14.30
CA HIS A 237 -4.61 10.89 15.74
C HIS A 237 -3.71 9.72 16.15
N VAL A 238 -3.95 8.52 15.59
CA VAL A 238 -3.16 7.33 15.90
C VAL A 238 -1.73 7.49 15.38
N LEU A 239 -1.53 7.96 14.14
CA LEU A 239 -0.21 8.14 13.56
C LEU A 239 0.57 9.27 14.25
N GLY A 240 -0.09 10.38 14.60
CA GLY A 240 0.51 11.46 15.38
C GLY A 240 0.97 10.99 16.75
N PHE A 241 0.12 10.24 17.46
CA PHE A 241 0.49 9.61 18.73
C PHE A 241 1.61 8.56 18.57
N MET A 242 1.56 7.73 17.54
CA MET A 242 2.59 6.71 17.27
C MET A 242 3.94 7.33 16.93
N LYS A 243 3.97 8.49 16.28
CA LYS A 243 5.23 9.19 15.99
C LYS A 243 6.02 9.47 17.27
N SER A 244 5.38 10.10 18.27
CA SER A 244 6.05 10.39 19.55
C SER A 244 6.42 9.12 20.33
N GLU A 245 5.57 8.08 20.30
CA GLU A 245 5.87 6.79 20.96
C GLU A 245 7.04 6.07 20.29
N LEU A 246 7.18 6.19 18.96
CA LEU A 246 8.28 5.62 18.20
C LEU A 246 9.59 6.35 18.44
N GLU A 247 9.57 7.69 18.46
CA GLU A 247 10.72 8.51 18.83
C GLU A 247 11.20 8.17 20.25
N ALA A 248 10.28 8.09 21.21
CA ALA A 248 10.61 7.69 22.58
C ALA A 248 11.13 6.24 22.67
N ALA A 249 10.54 5.30 21.92
CA ALA A 249 11.00 3.91 21.88
C ALA A 249 12.39 3.78 21.26
N TYR A 250 12.68 4.56 20.22
CA TYR A 250 14.00 4.63 19.61
C TYR A 250 15.03 5.19 20.58
N THR A 251 14.74 6.32 21.23
CA THR A 251 15.63 6.89 22.27
C THR A 251 15.85 5.90 23.41
N THR A 252 14.81 5.19 23.86
CA THR A 252 14.93 4.14 24.88
C THR A 252 15.84 3.01 24.41
N ALA A 253 15.68 2.54 23.17
CA ALA A 253 16.54 1.50 22.59
C ALA A 253 17.99 1.98 22.53
N GLN A 254 18.21 3.22 22.10
CA GLN A 254 19.52 3.85 22.00
C GLN A 254 20.20 3.96 23.38
N GLU A 255 19.50 4.50 24.39
CA GLU A 255 20.00 4.62 25.77
C GLU A 255 20.28 3.24 26.38
N THR A 256 19.41 2.26 26.12
CA THR A 256 19.62 0.88 26.57
C THR A 256 20.88 0.29 25.97
N LEU A 257 21.10 0.47 24.66
CA LEU A 257 22.29 -0.02 23.96
C LEU A 257 23.57 0.71 24.43
N TYR A 258 23.50 2.02 24.68
CA TYR A 258 24.63 2.79 25.23
C TYR A 258 24.94 2.46 26.69
N GLY A 259 23.95 2.00 27.45
CA GLY A 259 24.12 1.57 28.83
C GLY A 259 24.74 0.17 28.98
N LEU A 260 24.86 -0.61 27.90
CA LEU A 260 25.51 -1.92 27.94
C LEU A 260 27.02 -1.74 28.17
N ALA A 261 27.57 -2.53 29.09
CA ALA A 261 29.01 -2.58 29.27
C ALA A 261 29.69 -3.11 27.98
N PRO A 262 30.90 -2.63 27.62
CA PRO A 262 31.60 -3.10 26.42
C PRO A 262 31.72 -4.63 26.33
N GLU A 263 31.93 -5.31 27.45
CA GLU A 263 32.02 -6.77 27.52
C GLU A 263 30.70 -7.45 27.15
N GLN A 264 29.56 -6.83 27.48
CA GLN A 264 28.24 -7.34 27.08
C GLN A 264 27.93 -7.04 25.61
N LEU A 265 28.37 -5.91 25.09
CA LEU A 265 28.27 -5.61 23.66
C LEU A 265 29.04 -6.65 22.85
N ASP A 266 30.27 -6.96 23.26
CA ASP A 266 31.09 -8.00 22.65
C ASP A 266 30.39 -9.37 22.71
N GLN A 267 29.96 -9.80 23.91
CA GLN A 267 29.33 -11.11 24.11
C GLN A 267 27.98 -11.28 23.37
N TYR A 268 27.10 -10.27 23.38
CA TYR A 268 25.71 -10.43 22.92
C TYR A 268 25.43 -9.83 21.56
N ILE A 269 26.31 -8.98 21.03
CA ILE A 269 26.16 -8.40 19.69
C ILE A 269 27.21 -9.01 18.76
N VAL A 270 28.49 -8.96 19.14
CA VAL A 270 29.59 -9.44 18.29
C VAL A 270 29.61 -10.97 18.24
N GLU A 271 29.78 -11.64 19.38
CA GLU A 271 29.89 -13.10 19.44
C GLU A 271 28.59 -13.81 19.01
N MET A 272 27.44 -13.25 19.34
CA MET A 272 26.13 -13.76 18.87
C MET A 272 25.96 -13.57 17.36
N GLY A 273 26.31 -12.39 16.82
CA GLY A 273 26.30 -12.13 15.39
C GLY A 273 27.22 -13.11 14.65
N TYR A 274 28.43 -13.30 15.18
CA TYR A 274 29.40 -14.28 14.68
C TYR A 274 28.85 -15.71 14.70
N GLY A 275 28.29 -16.14 15.83
CA GLY A 275 27.73 -17.49 16.01
C GLY A 275 26.53 -17.79 15.10
N GLU A 276 25.65 -16.80 14.90
CA GLU A 276 24.52 -16.92 13.97
C GLU A 276 24.95 -16.76 12.50
N GLY A 277 26.06 -16.06 12.23
CA GLY A 277 26.46 -15.69 10.87
C GLY A 277 25.67 -14.49 10.35
N LEU A 278 25.43 -13.52 11.20
CA LEU A 278 24.79 -12.24 10.91
C LEU A 278 25.79 -11.11 11.13
N SER A 279 25.54 -9.95 10.52
CA SER A 279 26.23 -8.72 10.93
C SER A 279 25.85 -8.34 12.35
N GLU A 280 26.81 -7.80 13.09
CA GLU A 280 26.63 -7.15 14.38
C GLU A 280 25.54 -6.07 14.30
N LEU A 281 25.52 -5.31 13.20
CA LEU A 281 24.51 -4.28 12.94
C LEU A 281 23.11 -4.87 12.75
N ASN A 282 22.99 -6.10 12.25
CA ASN A 282 21.70 -6.79 12.17
C ASN A 282 21.20 -7.20 13.57
N VAL A 283 22.09 -7.58 14.49
CA VAL A 283 21.71 -7.82 15.89
C VAL A 283 21.20 -6.53 16.54
N VAL A 284 21.87 -5.40 16.27
CA VAL A 284 21.40 -4.06 16.71
C VAL A 284 20.05 -3.69 16.09
N GLU A 285 19.89 -3.87 14.77
CA GLU A 285 18.63 -3.61 14.05
C GLU A 285 17.48 -4.43 14.65
N ARG A 286 17.71 -5.72 14.94
CA ARG A 286 16.73 -6.59 15.58
C ARG A 286 16.33 -6.07 16.96
N ALA A 287 17.27 -5.62 17.77
CA ALA A 287 17.00 -5.07 19.10
C ALA A 287 16.15 -3.79 19.02
N VAL A 288 16.54 -2.85 18.16
CA VAL A 288 15.82 -1.58 17.94
C VAL A 288 14.41 -1.85 17.41
N THR A 289 14.29 -2.70 16.39
CA THR A 289 12.99 -3.04 15.78
C THR A 289 12.09 -3.78 16.76
N ALA A 290 12.63 -4.68 17.59
CA ALA A 290 11.86 -5.35 18.63
C ALA A 290 11.33 -4.37 19.69
N GLN A 291 12.14 -3.40 20.10
CA GLN A 291 11.72 -2.35 21.03
C GLN A 291 10.62 -1.46 20.43
N MET A 292 10.82 -0.99 19.19
CA MET A 292 9.82 -0.20 18.47
C MET A 292 8.51 -0.97 18.27
N ALA A 293 8.58 -2.23 17.84
CA ALA A 293 7.39 -3.08 17.66
C ALA A 293 6.64 -3.31 18.98
N THR A 294 7.37 -3.49 20.08
CA THR A 294 6.78 -3.63 21.42
C THR A 294 6.08 -2.34 21.84
N SER A 295 6.72 -1.19 21.64
CA SER A 295 6.13 0.12 21.92
C SER A 295 4.85 0.35 21.11
N ILE A 296 4.87 0.10 19.79
CA ILE A 296 3.68 0.21 18.94
C ILE A 296 2.53 -0.65 19.46
N ARG A 297 2.80 -1.94 19.76
CA ARG A 297 1.77 -2.87 20.24
C ARG A 297 1.19 -2.43 21.58
N LYS A 298 2.04 -1.98 22.51
CA LYS A 298 1.60 -1.43 23.80
C LYS A 298 0.76 -0.17 23.58
N GLY A 299 1.22 0.76 22.75
CA GLY A 299 0.50 1.96 22.37
C GLY A 299 -0.89 1.67 21.81
N PHE A 300 -1.01 0.72 20.87
CA PHE A 300 -2.32 0.31 20.34
C PHE A 300 -3.21 -0.38 21.38
N ALA A 301 -2.63 -1.17 22.30
CA ALA A 301 -3.38 -1.89 23.30
C ALA A 301 -3.89 -0.99 24.44
N SER A 302 -3.07 -0.05 24.93
CA SER A 302 -3.35 0.70 26.16
C SER A 302 -3.62 2.18 25.97
N SER A 303 -3.29 2.80 24.83
CA SER A 303 -3.50 4.24 24.65
C SER A 303 -4.99 4.57 24.55
N PRO A 304 -5.51 5.51 25.37
CA PRO A 304 -6.88 6.01 25.22
C PRO A 304 -7.15 6.56 23.82
N ILE A 305 -6.15 7.20 23.19
CA ILE A 305 -6.26 7.75 21.83
C ILE A 305 -6.43 6.62 20.80
N ALA A 306 -5.61 5.56 20.89
CA ALA A 306 -5.71 4.42 19.98
C ALA A 306 -7.02 3.65 20.18
N GLN A 307 -7.43 3.42 21.42
CA GLN A 307 -8.68 2.75 21.75
C GLN A 307 -9.90 3.56 21.26
N ALA A 308 -9.93 4.87 21.52
CA ALA A 308 -11.00 5.75 21.04
C ALA A 308 -11.08 5.75 19.50
N SER A 309 -9.94 5.85 18.81
CA SER A 309 -9.86 5.76 17.35
C SER A 309 -10.31 4.40 16.82
N ALA A 310 -9.92 3.29 17.45
CA ALA A 310 -10.36 1.95 17.07
C ALA A 310 -11.88 1.76 17.27
N MET A 311 -12.43 2.24 18.38
CA MET A 311 -13.87 2.24 18.64
C MET A 311 -14.61 3.09 17.59
N ARG A 312 -14.10 4.28 17.27
CA ARG A 312 -14.66 5.16 16.24
C ARG A 312 -14.73 4.45 14.89
N MET A 313 -13.61 3.87 14.42
CA MET A 313 -13.56 3.14 13.15
C MET A 313 -14.55 1.96 13.12
N ARG A 314 -14.71 1.22 14.22
CA ARG A 314 -15.67 0.12 14.32
C ARG A 314 -17.12 0.60 14.25
N LYS A 315 -17.47 1.69 14.93
CA LYS A 315 -18.83 2.28 14.88
C LYS A 315 -19.14 2.81 13.48
N LEU A 316 -18.20 3.52 12.85
CA LEU A 316 -18.34 4.06 11.50
C LEU A 316 -18.40 2.98 10.41
N ARG A 317 -17.99 1.74 10.70
CA ARG A 317 -18.09 0.63 9.74
C ARG A 317 -19.52 0.42 9.24
N GLN A 318 -20.54 0.75 10.03
CA GLN A 318 -21.96 0.59 9.71
C GLN A 318 -22.47 1.52 8.61
N ILE A 319 -21.78 2.63 8.33
CA ILE A 319 -22.12 3.51 7.21
C ILE A 319 -21.40 2.95 5.99
N GLU A 320 -22.10 2.61 4.92
CA GLU A 320 -21.45 2.06 3.72
C GLU A 320 -20.78 3.19 2.93
N LEU A 321 -19.59 2.92 2.38
CA LEU A 321 -18.98 3.81 1.39
C LEU A 321 -19.13 3.15 0.04
N GLN A 322 -19.42 3.92 -1.00
CA GLN A 322 -19.41 3.38 -2.35
C GLN A 322 -18.01 2.84 -2.66
N PRO A 323 -17.88 1.54 -2.99
CA PRO A 323 -16.59 1.00 -3.36
C PRO A 323 -16.09 1.73 -4.60
N LYS A 324 -14.82 2.15 -4.60
CA LYS A 324 -14.14 2.41 -5.87
C LYS A 324 -14.19 1.09 -6.66
N GLY A 325 -14.48 1.15 -7.96
CA GLY A 325 -14.74 -0.02 -8.79
C GLY A 325 -13.74 -1.15 -8.53
N HIS A 326 -14.23 -2.40 -8.55
CA HIS A 326 -13.42 -3.59 -8.29
C HIS A 326 -12.14 -3.57 -9.14
N GLY A 327 -10.98 -3.37 -8.51
CA GLY A 327 -9.67 -3.43 -9.19
C GLY A 327 -8.72 -2.26 -8.92
N GLN A 328 -9.20 -1.09 -8.50
CA GLN A 328 -8.33 0.06 -8.19
C GLN A 328 -7.90 0.03 -6.71
N VAL A 329 -6.87 -0.76 -6.42
CA VAL A 329 -6.14 -0.64 -5.14
C VAL A 329 -5.24 0.58 -5.23
N GLU A 330 -5.26 1.43 -4.20
CA GLU A 330 -4.41 2.61 -4.13
C GLU A 330 -2.91 2.22 -4.11
N GLU A 331 -2.07 3.06 -4.72
CA GLU A 331 -0.65 2.75 -4.94
C GLU A 331 0.10 2.60 -3.62
N SER A 332 -0.16 3.44 -2.62
CA SER A 332 0.49 3.34 -1.30
C SER A 332 0.12 2.04 -0.59
N LEU A 333 -1.13 1.57 -0.67
CA LEU A 333 -1.52 0.25 -0.15
C LEU A 333 -0.78 -0.89 -0.89
N SER A 334 -0.61 -0.77 -2.20
CA SER A 334 0.15 -1.74 -3.01
C SER A 334 1.63 -1.74 -2.61
N LEU A 335 2.20 -0.56 -2.33
CA LEU A 335 3.56 -0.40 -1.82
C LEU A 335 3.72 -1.04 -0.44
N PHE A 336 2.83 -0.78 0.52
CA PHE A 336 2.90 -1.43 1.84
C PHE A 336 2.81 -2.94 1.73
N ARG A 337 1.92 -3.44 0.86
CA ARG A 337 1.81 -4.87 0.60
C ARG A 337 3.09 -5.43 -0.02
N ARG A 338 3.72 -4.72 -0.96
CA ARG A 338 5.03 -5.09 -1.52
C ARG A 338 6.10 -5.16 -0.43
N LEU A 339 6.24 -4.12 0.40
CA LEU A 339 7.23 -4.07 1.49
C LEU A 339 7.03 -5.15 2.56
N GLU A 340 5.80 -5.61 2.76
CA GLU A 340 5.48 -6.73 3.65
C GLU A 340 5.98 -8.07 3.10
N ILE A 341 6.08 -8.22 1.79
CA ILE A 341 6.33 -9.50 1.11
C ILE A 341 7.73 -9.59 0.53
N TRP A 342 8.26 -8.49 0.00
CA TRP A 342 9.42 -8.45 -0.88
C TRP A 342 10.48 -7.49 -0.35
N GLU A 343 11.72 -7.96 -0.37
CA GLU A 343 12.93 -7.17 -0.11
C GLU A 343 13.64 -6.93 -1.45
N GLU A 344 13.91 -5.67 -1.73
CA GLU A 344 14.51 -5.23 -2.99
C GLU A 344 15.95 -5.73 -3.17
N PRO A 345 16.40 -5.95 -4.42
CA PRO A 345 17.75 -6.42 -4.71
C PRO A 345 18.83 -5.49 -4.16
N ALA A 346 18.59 -4.17 -4.19
CA ALA A 346 19.53 -3.18 -3.65
C ALA A 346 19.81 -3.43 -2.16
N LEU A 347 18.76 -3.64 -1.36
CA LEU A 347 18.89 -3.88 0.08
C LEU A 347 19.69 -5.14 0.40
N ILE A 348 19.46 -6.22 -0.34
CA ILE A 348 20.13 -7.51 -0.06
C ILE A 348 21.52 -7.61 -0.70
N ASN A 349 21.72 -7.12 -1.92
CA ASN A 349 22.96 -7.28 -2.68
C ASN A 349 23.98 -6.22 -2.29
N GLU A 350 23.60 -4.94 -2.22
CA GLU A 350 24.53 -3.88 -1.82
C GLU A 350 24.98 -4.04 -0.36
N GLY A 351 24.07 -4.53 0.50
CA GLY A 351 24.38 -4.92 1.88
C GLY A 351 25.12 -6.26 2.00
N LEU A 352 25.46 -6.94 0.89
CA LEU A 352 26.16 -8.23 0.86
C LEU A 352 25.52 -9.27 1.80
N SER A 353 24.19 -9.24 1.88
CA SER A 353 23.44 -10.08 2.80
C SER A 353 23.71 -11.55 2.48
N PRO A 354 23.94 -12.41 3.50
CA PRO A 354 24.02 -13.85 3.33
C PRO A 354 22.81 -14.41 2.60
N LEU A 355 23.04 -15.56 1.98
CA LEU A 355 21.99 -16.36 1.37
C LEU A 355 20.94 -16.74 2.43
N ALA A 356 19.66 -16.57 2.10
CA ALA A 356 18.56 -16.87 3.01
C ALA A 356 17.40 -17.57 2.28
N SER A 357 16.60 -18.32 3.03
CA SER A 357 15.35 -18.85 2.50
C SER A 357 14.42 -17.71 2.08
N GLY A 358 13.92 -17.78 0.85
CA GLY A 358 13.13 -16.74 0.20
C GLY A 358 13.91 -15.95 -0.85
N ASP A 359 15.25 -16.07 -0.92
CA ASP A 359 16.03 -15.44 -1.99
C ASP A 359 15.51 -15.90 -3.36
N VAL A 360 15.26 -14.94 -4.23
CA VAL A 360 14.76 -15.17 -5.58
C VAL A 360 15.88 -14.89 -6.57
N PHE A 361 16.05 -15.84 -7.49
CA PHE A 361 17.05 -15.80 -8.53
C PHE A 361 16.39 -15.87 -9.90
N SER A 362 16.97 -15.18 -10.87
CA SER A 362 16.63 -15.35 -12.27
C SER A 362 17.89 -15.57 -13.11
N PHE A 363 17.69 -15.85 -14.39
CA PHE A 363 18.76 -15.91 -15.37
C PHE A 363 19.29 -14.50 -15.65
N ASP A 364 20.60 -14.32 -15.50
CA ASP A 364 21.27 -13.04 -15.74
C ASP A 364 21.24 -12.72 -17.25
N PRO A 365 20.58 -11.62 -17.67
CA PRO A 365 20.47 -11.24 -19.08
C PRO A 365 21.83 -10.92 -19.72
N PHE A 366 22.85 -10.57 -18.94
CA PHE A 366 24.21 -10.34 -19.42
C PHE A 366 24.95 -11.65 -19.68
N GLU A 367 24.53 -12.75 -19.05
CA GLU A 367 25.21 -14.03 -19.10
C GLU A 367 24.56 -15.06 -20.03
N LEU A 368 23.29 -14.91 -20.36
CA LEU A 368 22.59 -15.86 -21.21
C LEU A 368 22.07 -15.19 -22.49
N THR A 369 21.92 -16.01 -23.53
CA THR A 369 21.34 -15.55 -24.81
C THR A 369 19.83 -15.35 -24.65
N ALA A 370 19.22 -14.48 -25.46
CA ALA A 370 17.78 -14.21 -25.39
C ALA A 370 16.90 -15.48 -25.55
N ALA A 371 17.39 -16.51 -26.25
CA ALA A 371 16.69 -17.79 -26.39
C ALA A 371 16.67 -18.61 -25.09
N ASP A 372 17.72 -18.51 -24.27
CA ASP A 372 17.85 -19.18 -22.97
C ASP A 372 17.19 -18.38 -21.83
N ALA A 373 17.00 -17.08 -22.04
CA ALA A 373 16.63 -16.10 -21.02
C ALA A 373 15.13 -15.81 -20.91
N LYS A 374 14.24 -16.77 -21.22
CA LYS A 374 12.86 -16.65 -20.70
C LYS A 374 13.00 -16.45 -19.19
N LEU A 375 12.47 -15.34 -18.66
CA LEU A 375 12.62 -14.85 -17.28
C LEU A 375 12.06 -15.86 -16.26
N ARG A 376 12.70 -17.01 -16.14
CA ARG A 376 12.37 -18.02 -15.15
C ARG A 376 12.99 -17.56 -13.85
N ARG A 377 12.12 -17.32 -12.88
CA ARG A 377 12.50 -17.02 -11.51
C ARG A 377 12.47 -18.32 -10.71
N TYR A 378 13.31 -18.38 -9.70
CA TYR A 378 13.41 -19.51 -8.78
C TYR A 378 13.52 -18.96 -7.38
N VAL A 379 12.76 -19.53 -6.45
CA VAL A 379 12.86 -19.20 -5.03
C VAL A 379 13.66 -20.28 -4.30
N LEU A 380 14.65 -19.85 -3.52
CA LEU A 380 15.41 -20.71 -2.63
C LEU A 380 14.59 -21.00 -1.37
N LEU A 381 14.29 -22.26 -1.09
CA LEU A 381 13.57 -22.69 0.11
C LEU A 381 14.42 -23.66 0.92
N GLY A 382 14.59 -23.35 2.19
CA GLY A 382 15.27 -24.21 3.16
C GLY A 382 14.96 -23.77 4.58
N GLN A 383 15.27 -24.61 5.56
CA GLN A 383 15.17 -24.16 6.95
C GLN A 383 16.21 -23.05 7.18
N PRO A 384 15.86 -21.92 7.83
CA PRO A 384 16.80 -20.81 8.00
C PRO A 384 18.14 -21.23 8.63
N CYS A 385 18.09 -22.07 9.67
CA CYS A 385 19.27 -22.60 10.35
C CYS A 385 20.14 -23.54 9.51
N ASP A 386 19.59 -24.08 8.41
CA ASP A 386 20.29 -24.98 7.49
C ASP A 386 20.94 -24.22 6.33
N VAL A 387 20.28 -23.15 5.86
CA VAL A 387 20.76 -22.32 4.73
C VAL A 387 21.86 -21.36 5.17
N GLN A 388 21.73 -20.78 6.36
CA GLN A 388 22.62 -19.73 6.85
C GLN A 388 24.05 -20.24 7.12
N LEU A 389 25.03 -19.44 6.71
CA LEU A 389 26.45 -19.69 6.93
C LEU A 389 26.88 -19.05 8.25
N ARG A 390 27.47 -19.83 9.17
CA ARG A 390 27.94 -19.35 10.48
C ARG A 390 29.33 -18.72 10.40
N GLY A 391 29.78 -18.07 11.46
CA GLY A 391 31.08 -17.38 11.53
C GLY A 391 32.31 -18.26 11.25
N ASP A 392 32.20 -19.57 11.47
CA ASP A 392 33.24 -20.56 11.15
C ASP A 392 33.27 -20.98 9.66
N GLY A 393 32.37 -20.41 8.86
CA GLY A 393 32.16 -20.77 7.47
C GLY A 393 31.51 -22.14 7.30
N HIS A 394 30.91 -22.72 8.34
CA HIS A 394 30.12 -23.94 8.22
C HIS A 394 28.62 -23.64 8.19
N ARG A 395 27.89 -24.52 7.53
CA ARG A 395 26.43 -24.56 7.52
C ARG A 395 25.99 -26.00 7.73
N ARG A 396 24.74 -26.19 8.17
CA ARG A 396 24.25 -27.53 8.52
C ARG A 396 23.91 -28.37 7.29
N GLN A 397 23.41 -27.76 6.22
CA GLN A 397 23.16 -28.47 4.96
C GLN A 397 23.88 -27.79 3.80
N PRO A 398 24.60 -28.52 2.93
CA PRO A 398 25.26 -27.93 1.76
C PRO A 398 24.27 -27.59 0.63
N THR A 399 23.02 -28.04 0.76
CA THR A 399 22.00 -27.95 -0.29
C THR A 399 20.67 -27.42 0.25
N ALA A 400 19.87 -26.83 -0.63
CA ALA A 400 18.46 -26.51 -0.34
C ALA A 400 17.57 -26.73 -1.57
N PHE A 401 16.28 -26.46 -1.44
CA PHE A 401 15.32 -26.60 -2.52
C PHE A 401 15.27 -25.32 -3.36
N PHE A 402 15.28 -25.47 -4.67
CA PHE A 402 15.16 -24.39 -5.63
C PHE A 402 13.88 -24.61 -6.43
N VAL A 403 12.88 -23.78 -6.15
CA VAL A 403 11.52 -23.96 -6.64
C VAL A 403 11.26 -22.97 -7.77
N PRO A 404 10.91 -23.43 -8.99
CA PRO A 404 10.55 -22.52 -10.07
C PRO A 404 9.30 -21.71 -9.73
N LEU A 405 9.34 -20.42 -10.07
CA LEU A 405 8.17 -19.54 -10.10
C LEU A 405 7.68 -19.45 -11.55
N VAL A 406 6.43 -19.83 -11.77
CA VAL A 406 5.78 -19.85 -13.07
C VAL A 406 4.71 -18.78 -13.09
N GLU A 407 4.72 -17.91 -14.09
CA GLU A 407 3.66 -16.92 -14.30
C GLU A 407 2.33 -17.64 -14.53
N VAL A 408 1.29 -17.17 -13.83
CA VAL A 408 -0.07 -17.70 -13.95
C VAL A 408 -0.84 -16.80 -14.92
N PRO A 409 -1.27 -17.30 -16.08
CA PRO A 409 -2.10 -16.51 -16.99
C PRO A 409 -3.46 -16.20 -16.33
N PRO A 410 -4.11 -15.07 -16.66
CA PRO A 410 -5.38 -14.67 -16.05
C PRO A 410 -6.46 -15.76 -16.08
N GLU A 411 -6.52 -16.55 -17.15
CA GLU A 411 -7.49 -17.64 -17.34
C GLU A 411 -7.32 -18.83 -16.37
N GLU A 412 -6.17 -18.92 -15.70
CA GLU A 412 -5.85 -20.00 -14.77
C GLU A 412 -5.85 -19.56 -13.31
N GLU A 413 -6.09 -18.27 -12.99
CA GLU A 413 -6.00 -17.77 -11.60
C GLU A 413 -6.91 -18.51 -10.61
N ASP A 414 -8.07 -19.01 -11.07
CA ASP A 414 -9.05 -19.74 -10.25
C ASP A 414 -8.79 -21.26 -10.17
N LYS A 415 -7.92 -21.81 -11.02
CA LYS A 415 -7.66 -23.26 -11.07
C LYS A 415 -6.71 -23.65 -9.92
N LYS A 416 -7.24 -24.34 -8.92
CA LYS A 416 -6.43 -24.86 -7.81
C LYS A 416 -5.63 -26.09 -8.26
N ASN A 417 -4.33 -25.90 -8.47
CA ASN A 417 -3.38 -27.00 -8.68
C ASN A 417 -2.52 -27.20 -7.44
N ILE A 418 -2.62 -28.36 -6.81
CA ILE A 418 -1.88 -28.62 -5.57
C ILE A 418 -0.36 -28.71 -5.80
N LYS A 419 0.08 -29.13 -6.99
CA LYS A 419 1.51 -29.16 -7.35
C LYS A 419 2.02 -27.78 -7.78
N LYS A 420 1.12 -26.84 -8.07
CA LYS A 420 1.45 -25.47 -8.47
C LYS A 420 0.64 -24.46 -7.66
N PRO A 421 0.79 -24.39 -6.33
CA PRO A 421 0.01 -23.45 -5.54
C PRO A 421 0.36 -22.02 -5.93
N HIS A 422 -0.68 -21.21 -6.12
CA HIS A 422 -0.55 -19.79 -6.44
C HIS A 422 0.02 -19.05 -5.24
N LEU A 423 0.90 -18.09 -5.50
CA LEU A 423 1.35 -17.15 -4.48
C LEU A 423 0.17 -16.29 -4.01
N PRO A 424 0.05 -16.00 -2.70
CA PRO A 424 -1.02 -15.15 -2.18
C PRO A 424 -0.82 -13.65 -2.49
N PHE A 425 0.09 -13.33 -3.40
CA PHE A 425 0.47 -11.99 -3.81
C PHE A 425 0.95 -11.98 -5.26
N LYS A 426 1.16 -10.77 -5.78
CA LYS A 426 1.74 -10.52 -7.10
C LYS A 426 3.19 -10.03 -6.92
N LEU A 427 4.07 -10.44 -7.82
CA LEU A 427 5.43 -9.90 -7.94
C LEU A 427 5.49 -9.09 -9.23
N ASP A 428 5.95 -7.85 -9.17
CA ASP A 428 5.99 -6.94 -10.32
C ASP A 428 4.66 -6.83 -11.08
N GLY A 429 3.55 -6.82 -10.33
CA GLY A 429 2.19 -6.77 -10.89
C GLY A 429 1.70 -8.08 -11.53
N GLN A 430 2.52 -9.13 -11.57
CA GLN A 430 2.17 -10.42 -12.16
C GLN A 430 1.87 -11.49 -11.10
N LYS A 431 0.96 -12.40 -11.43
CA LYS A 431 0.61 -13.55 -10.59
C LYS A 431 1.58 -14.70 -10.87
N TYR A 432 2.07 -15.34 -9.81
CA TYR A 432 3.01 -16.47 -9.90
C TYR A 432 2.49 -17.67 -9.12
N ALA A 433 2.93 -18.86 -9.52
CA ALA A 433 2.76 -20.13 -8.81
C ALA A 433 4.12 -20.78 -8.54
N CYS A 434 4.24 -21.49 -7.42
CA CYS A 434 5.42 -22.29 -7.13
C CYS A 434 5.28 -23.67 -7.79
N ASP A 435 6.12 -24.02 -8.75
CA ASP A 435 6.07 -25.34 -9.39
C ASP A 435 6.78 -26.39 -8.54
N PHE A 436 6.03 -27.02 -7.62
CA PHE A 436 6.56 -28.07 -6.75
C PHE A 436 6.85 -29.39 -7.48
N GLY A 437 6.44 -29.53 -8.74
CA GLY A 437 6.77 -30.69 -9.56
C GLY A 437 8.19 -30.65 -10.12
N GLU A 438 8.77 -29.45 -10.26
CA GLU A 438 10.07 -29.20 -10.91
C GLU A 438 11.11 -28.65 -9.92
N VAL A 439 10.99 -29.02 -8.63
CA VAL A 439 11.96 -28.60 -7.60
C VAL A 439 13.30 -29.29 -7.84
N ALA A 440 14.37 -28.50 -7.77
CA ALA A 440 15.74 -28.99 -7.81
C ALA A 440 16.42 -28.85 -6.44
N LEU A 441 17.33 -29.76 -6.11
CA LEU A 441 18.27 -29.57 -5.02
C LEU A 441 19.47 -28.79 -5.55
N VAL A 442 19.76 -27.65 -4.93
CA VAL A 442 20.86 -26.75 -5.33
C VAL A 442 21.98 -26.71 -4.32
N GLN A 443 23.22 -26.55 -4.78
CA GLN A 443 24.38 -26.30 -3.93
C GLN A 443 24.42 -24.84 -3.47
N LEU A 444 24.43 -24.64 -2.16
CA LEU A 444 24.38 -23.31 -1.56
C LEU A 444 25.68 -22.54 -1.76
N THR A 445 26.82 -23.23 -1.77
CA THR A 445 28.14 -22.63 -2.02
C THR A 445 28.23 -21.95 -3.38
N VAL A 446 27.51 -22.47 -4.38
CA VAL A 446 27.42 -21.86 -5.70
C VAL A 446 26.57 -20.59 -5.63
N LEU A 447 25.36 -20.67 -5.08
CA LEU A 447 24.44 -19.52 -5.00
C LEU A 447 24.99 -18.38 -4.13
N GLU A 448 25.82 -18.71 -3.14
CA GLU A 448 26.44 -17.72 -2.25
C GLU A 448 27.42 -16.78 -2.95
N LEU A 449 27.85 -17.10 -4.18
CA LEU A 449 28.59 -16.14 -5.02
C LEU A 449 27.82 -14.81 -5.19
N ALA A 450 26.49 -14.85 -5.19
CA ALA A 450 25.65 -13.65 -5.22
C ALA A 450 25.77 -12.78 -3.95
N SER A 451 26.20 -13.35 -2.83
CA SER A 451 26.42 -12.62 -1.57
C SER A 451 27.79 -11.94 -1.51
N TYR A 452 28.72 -12.24 -2.43
CA TYR A 452 30.06 -11.63 -2.44
C TYR A 452 30.15 -10.37 -3.31
N ARG A 453 29.04 -9.95 -3.92
CA ARG A 453 28.98 -8.84 -4.90
C ARG A 453 27.73 -8.02 -4.72
N SER A 454 27.84 -6.71 -4.97
CA SER A 454 26.72 -5.78 -4.93
C SER A 454 25.74 -5.94 -6.11
N ASP A 455 26.15 -6.59 -7.20
CA ASP A 455 25.29 -6.85 -8.37
C ASP A 455 24.41 -8.11 -8.22
N GLY A 456 24.66 -8.94 -7.19
CA GLY A 456 23.93 -10.17 -6.91
C GLY A 456 24.17 -11.29 -7.93
N ARG A 457 25.18 -11.20 -8.80
CA ARG A 457 25.43 -12.22 -9.82
C ARG A 457 26.06 -13.48 -9.22
N VAL A 458 25.62 -14.63 -9.69
CA VAL A 458 26.18 -15.93 -9.33
C VAL A 458 27.37 -16.23 -10.23
N CYS A 459 28.46 -15.51 -9.98
CA CYS A 459 29.73 -15.69 -10.69
C CYS A 459 30.92 -15.34 -9.80
N PHE A 460 32.09 -15.83 -10.21
CA PHE A 460 33.39 -15.45 -9.67
C PHE A 460 34.20 -14.80 -10.80
N GLU A 461 34.63 -13.56 -10.59
CA GLU A 461 35.37 -12.77 -11.58
C GLU A 461 36.84 -12.62 -11.17
N GLN A 462 37.74 -12.72 -12.14
CA GLN A 462 39.16 -12.49 -11.91
C GLN A 462 39.37 -11.05 -11.45
N ASN A 463 40.09 -10.87 -10.34
CA ASN A 463 40.29 -9.57 -9.69
C ASN A 463 39.00 -8.93 -9.14
N GLN A 464 38.00 -9.73 -8.77
CA GLN A 464 36.83 -9.23 -8.04
C GLN A 464 37.27 -8.38 -6.83
N PRO A 465 36.70 -7.16 -6.67
CA PRO A 465 37.07 -6.30 -5.55
C PRO A 465 36.80 -6.99 -4.21
N ALA A 466 37.74 -6.81 -3.28
CA ALA A 466 37.56 -7.28 -1.91
C ALA A 466 36.51 -6.40 -1.23
N HIS A 467 35.39 -6.99 -0.86
CA HIS A 467 34.40 -6.35 0.00
C HIS A 467 34.61 -6.78 1.45
N VAL A 468 34.11 -5.97 2.39
CA VAL A 468 34.02 -6.36 3.79
C VAL A 468 32.91 -7.39 3.91
N LEU A 469 33.30 -8.66 3.98
CA LEU A 469 32.39 -9.79 4.11
C LEU A 469 32.21 -10.17 5.58
N LEU A 470 31.08 -10.80 5.90
CA LEU A 470 30.93 -11.43 7.21
C LEU A 470 31.95 -12.57 7.37
N PRO A 471 32.44 -12.87 8.59
CA PRO A 471 33.55 -13.82 8.79
C PRO A 471 33.32 -15.19 8.12
N GLY A 472 32.11 -15.74 8.22
CA GLY A 472 31.75 -16.98 7.55
C GLY A 472 31.87 -16.88 6.03
N LEU A 473 31.33 -15.80 5.45
CA LEU A 473 31.39 -15.52 4.02
C LEU A 473 32.84 -15.32 3.56
N GLU A 474 33.68 -14.66 4.35
CA GLU A 474 35.10 -14.46 4.05
C GLU A 474 35.85 -15.79 3.99
N ILE A 475 35.64 -16.68 4.96
CA ILE A 475 36.24 -18.02 4.99
C ILE A 475 35.84 -18.81 3.73
N GLN A 476 34.56 -18.79 3.37
CA GLN A 476 34.08 -19.51 2.18
C GLN A 476 34.55 -18.86 0.88
N HIS A 477 34.51 -17.54 0.79
CA HIS A 477 35.04 -16.79 -0.35
C HIS A 477 36.52 -17.08 -0.55
N GLY A 478 37.33 -17.15 0.51
CA GLY A 478 38.75 -17.51 0.42
C GLY A 478 38.99 -18.92 -0.12
N LYS A 479 38.14 -19.88 0.23
CA LYS A 479 38.20 -21.26 -0.31
C LYS A 479 37.83 -21.28 -1.80
N ILE A 480 36.73 -20.63 -2.16
CA ILE A 480 36.22 -20.56 -3.53
C ILE A 480 37.19 -19.79 -4.42
N LYS A 481 37.74 -18.66 -3.96
CA LYS A 481 38.71 -17.83 -4.68
C LYS A 481 39.91 -18.63 -5.13
N ARG A 482 40.58 -19.36 -4.23
CA ARG A 482 41.75 -20.19 -4.58
C ARG A 482 41.42 -21.22 -5.67
N GLN A 483 40.24 -21.80 -5.58
CA GLN A 483 39.76 -22.80 -6.53
C GLN A 483 39.46 -22.18 -7.89
N CYS A 484 38.70 -21.08 -7.93
CA CYS A 484 38.31 -20.40 -9.15
C CYS A 484 39.50 -19.72 -9.84
N ASP A 485 40.41 -19.10 -9.08
CA ASP A 485 41.65 -18.51 -9.62
C ASP A 485 42.51 -19.57 -10.31
N SER A 486 42.62 -20.77 -9.73
CA SER A 486 43.35 -21.88 -10.37
C SER A 486 42.73 -22.27 -11.72
N ILE A 487 41.41 -22.19 -11.86
CA ILE A 487 40.70 -22.53 -13.10
C ILE A 487 40.81 -21.41 -14.13
N LEU A 488 40.66 -20.15 -13.70
CA LEU A 488 40.74 -18.99 -14.57
C LEU A 488 42.17 -18.78 -15.11
N ASN A 489 43.19 -19.05 -14.30
CA ASN A 489 44.59 -18.95 -14.71
C ASN A 489 45.09 -20.15 -15.53
N ALA A 490 44.38 -21.29 -15.49
CA ALA A 490 44.71 -22.43 -16.34
C ALA A 490 44.33 -22.14 -17.81
N PRO A 491 45.04 -22.71 -18.80
CA PRO A 491 44.59 -22.65 -20.19
C PRO A 491 43.24 -23.39 -20.34
N PRO A 492 42.35 -22.94 -21.26
CA PRO A 492 41.10 -23.65 -21.52
C PRO A 492 41.40 -25.08 -21.97
N ALA A 493 40.64 -26.05 -21.43
CA ALA A 493 40.82 -27.46 -21.74
C ALA A 493 40.71 -27.72 -23.25
N ARG A 494 41.69 -28.44 -23.82
CA ARG A 494 41.68 -28.83 -25.25
C ARG A 494 41.56 -30.35 -25.37
N GLY A 495 40.67 -30.82 -26.25
CA GLY A 495 40.50 -32.25 -26.56
C GLY A 495 39.89 -33.06 -25.40
N ASN A 496 40.48 -34.21 -25.09
CA ASN A 496 39.99 -35.15 -24.07
C ASN A 496 40.38 -34.79 -22.61
N GLN A 497 40.87 -33.57 -22.36
CA GLN A 497 41.15 -33.13 -20.99
C GLN A 497 39.85 -33.02 -20.19
N ILE A 498 39.88 -33.54 -18.96
CA ILE A 498 38.73 -33.45 -18.05
C ILE A 498 38.52 -31.97 -17.71
N ASP A 499 37.34 -31.45 -18.06
CA ASP A 499 36.95 -30.08 -17.72
C ASP A 499 36.94 -29.92 -16.18
N PRO A 500 37.77 -29.03 -15.60
CA PRO A 500 37.77 -28.83 -14.14
C PRO A 500 36.42 -28.35 -13.61
N LEU A 501 35.57 -27.74 -14.47
CA LEU A 501 34.20 -27.33 -14.11
C LEU A 501 33.21 -28.51 -14.09
N ALA A 502 33.63 -29.72 -14.47
CA ALA A 502 32.83 -30.93 -14.32
C ALA A 502 32.88 -31.52 -12.89
N ASP A 503 33.74 -31.01 -12.01
CA ASP A 503 33.78 -31.41 -10.60
C ASP A 503 32.42 -31.12 -9.93
N PRO A 504 31.86 -32.08 -9.16
CA PRO A 504 30.60 -31.90 -8.45
C PRO A 504 30.49 -30.58 -7.68
N LYS A 505 31.58 -30.04 -7.14
CA LYS A 505 31.55 -28.77 -6.38
C LYS A 505 31.21 -27.52 -7.20
N TYR A 506 31.25 -27.61 -8.53
CA TYR A 506 30.84 -26.53 -9.44
C TYR A 506 29.49 -26.80 -10.11
N LEU A 507 28.82 -27.90 -9.75
CA LEU A 507 27.49 -28.20 -10.21
C LEU A 507 26.47 -27.46 -9.33
N LEU A 508 25.64 -26.62 -9.94
CA LEU A 508 24.56 -25.98 -9.19
C LEU A 508 23.54 -27.03 -8.72
N THR A 509 23.21 -28.00 -9.57
CA THR A 509 22.28 -29.10 -9.26
C THR A 509 22.88 -30.44 -9.64
N PHE A 510 22.46 -31.52 -8.97
CA PHE A 510 22.90 -32.89 -9.29
C PHE A 510 22.18 -33.49 -10.51
N GLY A 511 21.14 -32.82 -11.01
CA GLY A 511 20.39 -33.24 -12.20
C GLY A 511 19.54 -32.09 -12.72
N GLY A 512 19.83 -31.63 -13.94
CA GLY A 512 19.06 -30.57 -14.58
C GLY A 512 17.76 -31.11 -15.19
N ARG A 513 16.61 -30.79 -14.60
CA ARG A 513 15.32 -30.87 -15.28
C ARG A 513 14.87 -29.48 -15.70
N GLY A 514 14.19 -29.42 -16.84
CA GLY A 514 13.62 -28.19 -17.38
C GLY A 514 14.63 -27.04 -17.54
N GLY A 515 14.27 -25.89 -17.00
CA GLY A 515 14.98 -24.62 -17.23
C GLY A 515 16.35 -24.55 -16.59
N LEU A 516 16.62 -25.29 -15.51
CA LEU A 516 17.90 -25.26 -14.79
C LEU A 516 19.03 -26.00 -15.50
N SER A 517 18.74 -26.73 -16.58
CA SER A 517 19.75 -27.42 -17.40
C SER A 517 20.87 -26.47 -17.87
N THR A 518 20.54 -25.21 -18.18
CA THR A 518 21.48 -24.19 -18.66
C THR A 518 22.42 -23.63 -17.59
N ALA A 519 22.01 -23.68 -16.31
CA ALA A 519 22.78 -23.27 -15.13
C ALA A 519 23.29 -24.44 -14.30
N THR A 520 23.11 -25.68 -14.75
CA THR A 520 23.54 -26.87 -13.99
C THR A 520 25.06 -26.90 -13.83
N LYS A 521 25.81 -26.47 -14.85
CA LYS A 521 27.26 -26.44 -14.85
C LYS A 521 27.76 -25.01 -14.94
N ALA A 522 28.83 -24.73 -14.20
CA ALA A 522 29.61 -23.52 -14.35
C ALA A 522 30.11 -23.36 -15.80
N LYS A 523 30.16 -22.11 -16.27
CA LYS A 523 30.74 -21.76 -17.57
C LYS A 523 31.90 -20.80 -17.35
N ARG A 524 33.05 -21.09 -17.95
CA ARG A 524 34.12 -20.12 -18.08
C ARG A 524 33.80 -19.15 -19.20
N LYS A 525 33.97 -17.85 -18.94
CA LYS A 525 33.84 -16.79 -19.94
C LYS A 525 35.04 -15.88 -19.91
N GLU A 526 35.45 -15.49 -21.12
CA GLU A 526 36.49 -14.50 -21.33
C GLU A 526 35.94 -13.08 -21.08
N PRO A 527 36.82 -12.07 -20.90
CA PRO A 527 36.41 -10.69 -20.74
C PRO A 527 35.53 -10.23 -21.91
N SER A 528 34.47 -9.49 -21.58
CA SER A 528 33.47 -9.02 -22.53
C SER A 528 32.89 -7.69 -22.08
N GLU A 529 32.58 -6.80 -23.03
CA GLU A 529 31.87 -5.56 -22.77
C GLU A 529 30.47 -5.67 -23.41
N ARG A 530 29.42 -5.42 -22.62
CA ARG A 530 28.03 -5.48 -23.08
C ARG A 530 27.20 -4.45 -22.35
N ASP A 531 26.47 -3.62 -23.08
CA ASP A 531 25.55 -2.59 -22.56
C ASP A 531 26.22 -1.71 -21.49
N ASP A 532 27.40 -1.18 -21.79
CA ASP A 532 28.26 -0.36 -20.90
C ASP A 532 28.75 -1.06 -19.61
N VAL A 533 28.52 -2.36 -19.48
CA VAL A 533 29.07 -3.18 -18.39
C VAL A 533 30.30 -3.93 -18.89
N ARG A 534 31.45 -3.61 -18.33
CA ARG A 534 32.70 -4.37 -18.53
C ARG A 534 32.72 -5.55 -17.58
N LEU A 535 32.78 -6.76 -18.15
CA LEU A 535 32.88 -8.01 -17.41
C LEU A 535 34.25 -8.62 -17.67
N GLY A 536 35.00 -8.91 -16.60
CA GLY A 536 36.26 -9.63 -16.66
C GLY A 536 36.11 -11.11 -17.00
N ALA A 537 37.26 -11.80 -17.04
CA ALA A 537 37.31 -13.25 -17.13
C ALA A 537 36.66 -13.85 -15.88
N ARG A 538 35.75 -14.81 -16.05
CA ARG A 538 34.90 -15.25 -14.96
C ARG A 538 34.39 -16.68 -15.10
N ILE A 539 34.01 -17.26 -13.98
CA ILE A 539 33.25 -18.50 -13.88
C ILE A 539 31.83 -18.13 -13.47
N THR A 540 30.83 -18.48 -14.27
CA THR A 540 29.45 -18.02 -14.09
C THR A 540 28.46 -19.16 -14.22
N TRP A 541 27.37 -19.08 -13.46
CA TRP A 541 26.21 -19.97 -13.60
C TRP A 541 25.06 -19.29 -14.33
N GLY A 542 25.27 -18.04 -14.78
CA GLY A 542 24.27 -17.27 -15.52
C GLY A 542 23.02 -16.96 -14.70
N LEU A 543 23.15 -16.87 -13.37
CA LEU A 543 22.07 -16.51 -12.47
C LEU A 543 22.38 -15.19 -11.77
N ARG A 544 21.33 -14.50 -11.31
CA ARG A 544 21.40 -13.29 -10.49
C ARG A 544 20.34 -13.37 -9.40
N ARG A 545 20.68 -12.89 -8.20
CA ARG A 545 19.75 -12.70 -7.09
C ARG A 545 19.00 -11.38 -7.28
N ASP A 546 17.70 -11.46 -7.52
CA ASP A 546 16.84 -10.32 -7.89
C ASP A 546 16.08 -9.71 -6.71
N GLY A 547 16.08 -10.37 -5.55
CA GLY A 547 15.38 -9.91 -4.36
C GLY A 547 15.09 -11.08 -3.45
N ARG A 548 14.27 -10.84 -2.43
CA ARG A 548 13.93 -11.86 -1.43
C ARG A 548 12.47 -11.77 -1.04
N ILE A 549 11.79 -12.91 -1.07
CA ILE A 549 10.49 -13.08 -0.43
C ILE A 549 10.73 -13.19 1.07
N ARG A 550 10.05 -12.37 1.87
CA ARG A 550 10.21 -12.33 3.33
C ARG A 550 10.01 -13.71 3.97
N ALA A 551 10.77 -13.95 5.04
CA ALA A 551 10.92 -15.26 5.67
C ALA A 551 9.59 -15.93 6.06
N SER A 552 8.58 -15.16 6.50
CA SER A 552 7.26 -15.69 6.85
C SER A 552 6.55 -16.35 5.66
N TYR A 553 6.62 -15.73 4.48
CA TYR A 553 6.06 -16.24 3.23
C TYR A 553 6.90 -17.39 2.67
N ALA A 554 8.23 -17.27 2.70
CA ALA A 554 9.13 -18.36 2.29
C ALA A 554 8.95 -19.62 3.16
N ALA A 555 8.78 -19.47 4.48
CA ALA A 555 8.50 -20.57 5.39
C ALA A 555 7.13 -21.22 5.09
N ALA A 556 6.11 -20.43 4.74
CA ALA A 556 4.84 -20.96 4.30
C ALA A 556 4.96 -21.77 2.99
N MET A 557 5.75 -21.29 2.02
CA MET A 557 6.04 -22.02 0.78
C MET A 557 6.77 -23.34 1.06
N LEU A 558 7.79 -23.33 1.93
CA LEU A 558 8.51 -24.53 2.32
C LEU A 558 7.57 -25.55 2.98
N ARG A 559 6.70 -25.11 3.90
CA ARG A 559 5.69 -26.01 4.51
C ARG A 559 4.76 -26.62 3.46
N ASN A 560 4.29 -25.82 2.50
CA ASN A 560 3.42 -26.31 1.43
C ASN A 560 4.15 -27.33 0.55
N TYR A 561 5.41 -27.08 0.21
CA TYR A 561 6.24 -28.02 -0.54
C TYR A 561 6.43 -29.34 0.21
N LEU A 562 6.80 -29.28 1.49
CA LEU A 562 6.95 -30.48 2.33
C LEU A 562 5.64 -31.25 2.46
N ALA A 563 4.49 -30.58 2.53
CA ALA A 563 3.18 -31.21 2.53
C ALA A 563 2.79 -31.85 1.18
N VAL A 564 3.38 -31.41 0.06
CA VAL A 564 3.20 -32.04 -1.25
C VAL A 564 4.12 -33.25 -1.43
N VAL A 565 5.37 -33.14 -1.00
CA VAL A 565 6.36 -34.24 -1.10
C VAL A 565 6.10 -35.34 -0.08
N GLY A 566 5.68 -34.97 1.14
CA GLY A 566 5.39 -35.91 2.22
C GLY A 566 4.04 -36.62 2.09
N ARG A 567 3.35 -36.52 0.95
CA ARG A 567 2.08 -37.21 0.73
C ARG A 567 2.29 -38.70 0.75
N GLU A 568 1.56 -39.38 1.61
CA GLU A 568 1.51 -40.83 1.60
C GLU A 568 0.93 -41.30 0.27
N ALA A 569 1.73 -42.08 -0.46
CA ALA A 569 1.24 -42.84 -1.60
C ALA A 569 0.58 -44.11 -1.04
N TYR A 570 -0.66 -43.98 -0.59
CA TYR A 570 -1.46 -45.18 -0.30
C TYR A 570 -1.59 -46.00 -1.59
N ASP A 571 -1.55 -47.33 -1.44
CA ASP A 571 -1.91 -48.23 -2.53
C ASP A 571 -3.31 -47.87 -3.03
N LEU A 572 -3.54 -48.07 -4.34
CA LEU A 572 -4.83 -47.83 -4.97
C LEU A 572 -5.94 -48.41 -4.10
N ASP A 573 -6.89 -47.57 -3.67
CA ASP A 573 -8.06 -48.05 -2.97
C ASP A 573 -8.91 -48.85 -3.97
N PHE A 574 -8.79 -50.17 -3.93
CA PHE A 574 -9.54 -51.09 -4.79
C PHE A 574 -11.05 -51.04 -4.56
N THR A 575 -11.50 -50.34 -3.50
CA THR A 575 -12.92 -50.11 -3.21
C THR A 575 -13.42 -48.77 -3.72
N GLU A 576 -12.53 -47.86 -4.13
CA GLU A 576 -12.92 -46.59 -4.73
C GLU A 576 -13.48 -46.87 -6.14
N GLN A 577 -14.82 -46.89 -6.24
CA GLN A 577 -15.51 -46.93 -7.53
C GLN A 577 -15.02 -45.74 -8.35
N ARG A 578 -14.17 -46.01 -9.35
CA ARG A 578 -13.71 -44.99 -10.30
C ARG A 578 -14.94 -44.23 -10.78
N ARG A 579 -15.11 -42.99 -10.31
CA ARG A 579 -16.03 -42.06 -10.93
C ARG A 579 -15.53 -41.92 -12.36
N THR A 580 -16.22 -42.56 -13.29
CA THR A 580 -16.04 -42.36 -14.72
C THR A 580 -16.50 -40.94 -15.01
N THR A 581 -15.69 -39.95 -14.66
CA THR A 581 -15.76 -38.66 -15.32
C THR A 581 -15.43 -38.96 -16.78
N PRO A 582 -16.37 -38.73 -17.72
CA PRO A 582 -16.14 -39.04 -19.12
C PRO A 582 -14.88 -38.28 -19.55
N SER A 583 -13.86 -39.05 -19.90
CA SER A 583 -12.66 -38.54 -20.55
C SER A 583 -13.13 -37.78 -21.78
N SER A 584 -12.94 -36.45 -21.79
CA SER A 584 -13.08 -35.62 -22.97
C SER A 584 -11.97 -35.97 -23.96
N ALA A 585 -12.08 -37.15 -24.57
CA ALA A 585 -11.26 -37.56 -25.69
C ALA A 585 -11.87 -36.96 -26.96
N SER A 586 -11.10 -36.03 -27.53
CA SER A 586 -10.94 -35.74 -28.96
C SER A 586 -12.01 -36.25 -29.91
N ASN A 587 -12.66 -35.31 -30.60
CA ASN A 587 -13.35 -35.53 -31.87
C ASN A 587 -12.44 -36.27 -32.86
N SER A 588 -12.77 -37.52 -33.17
CA SER A 588 -12.50 -38.11 -34.48
C SER A 588 -13.73 -38.91 -34.88
N GLU A 589 -14.50 -38.35 -35.82
CA GLU A 589 -15.54 -39.03 -36.59
C GLU A 589 -15.00 -40.31 -37.24
N ALA A 590 -15.76 -41.41 -37.15
CA ALA A 590 -16.35 -42.06 -38.32
C ALA A 590 -17.13 -43.33 -37.93
N ALA A 591 -18.45 -43.25 -38.13
CA ALA A 591 -19.37 -44.25 -38.67
C ALA A 591 -19.12 -45.76 -38.43
N LEU A 592 -20.10 -46.46 -37.83
CA LEU A 592 -20.99 -47.41 -38.52
C LEU A 592 -21.84 -48.26 -37.53
N VAL A 593 -23.15 -48.30 -37.82
CA VAL A 593 -24.10 -49.42 -37.61
C VAL A 593 -24.63 -49.67 -36.18
N SER A 594 -25.87 -49.22 -35.95
CA SER A 594 -26.90 -49.93 -35.14
C SER A 594 -27.39 -51.16 -35.92
N PRO A 595 -27.82 -52.28 -35.30
CA PRO A 595 -29.08 -52.27 -34.55
C PRO A 595 -29.22 -53.29 -33.38
N GLY A 596 -30.27 -53.12 -32.57
CA GLY A 596 -30.98 -54.28 -32.01
C GLY A 596 -31.42 -54.19 -30.55
N ALA A 597 -32.61 -53.62 -30.36
CA ALA A 597 -33.72 -54.12 -29.55
C ALA A 597 -33.51 -54.85 -28.19
N ALA A 598 -34.31 -54.39 -27.22
CA ALA A 598 -35.24 -55.17 -26.38
C ALA A 598 -35.10 -54.93 -24.87
N ALA A 599 -36.08 -54.17 -24.37
CA ALA A 599 -36.90 -54.41 -23.18
C ALA A 599 -36.39 -55.39 -22.12
N HIS A 600 -36.32 -54.92 -20.87
CA HIS A 600 -37.24 -55.41 -19.84
C HIS A 600 -37.29 -54.47 -18.63
N ALA A 601 -38.52 -54.15 -18.23
CA ALA A 601 -38.89 -53.50 -16.99
C ALA A 601 -38.89 -54.51 -15.81
N LEU A 602 -38.68 -54.00 -14.60
CA LEU A 602 -39.17 -54.41 -13.27
C LEU A 602 -38.45 -53.48 -12.25
N SER A 603 -39.08 -52.49 -11.62
CA SER A 603 -39.96 -52.59 -10.43
C SER A 603 -39.37 -53.52 -9.35
N ALA A 604 -39.28 -53.19 -8.07
CA ALA A 604 -39.82 -52.13 -7.25
C ALA A 604 -39.07 -52.15 -5.91
N ASP A 605 -39.30 -51.11 -5.10
CA ASP A 605 -39.35 -51.10 -3.63
C ASP A 605 -38.23 -51.77 -2.81
N VAL A 606 -37.63 -51.02 -1.90
CA VAL A 606 -38.07 -51.01 -0.50
C VAL A 606 -37.48 -49.78 0.19
N ALA A 607 -38.36 -49.03 0.81
CA ALA A 607 -38.07 -47.90 1.67
C ALA A 607 -37.56 -48.35 3.05
N ASP A 608 -36.89 -47.40 3.69
CA ASP A 608 -37.01 -47.11 5.12
C ASP A 608 -36.24 -48.01 6.10
N ARG A 609 -35.26 -47.42 6.79
CA ARG A 609 -35.29 -47.32 8.27
C ARG A 609 -34.15 -46.45 8.82
N SER A 610 -34.57 -45.29 9.32
CA SER A 610 -34.33 -44.77 10.67
C SER A 610 -32.92 -44.88 11.29
N ALA A 611 -32.33 -43.69 11.44
CA ALA A 611 -31.70 -43.12 12.64
C ALA A 611 -31.49 -44.02 13.88
N VAL A 612 -30.25 -44.01 14.38
CA VAL A 612 -29.92 -44.21 15.80
C VAL A 612 -28.94 -43.13 16.25
N THR A 613 -29.43 -42.25 17.10
CA THR A 613 -28.68 -41.48 18.11
C THR A 613 -28.26 -42.39 19.26
N GLU A 614 -27.00 -42.29 19.75
CA GLU A 614 -26.66 -41.92 21.15
C GLU A 614 -25.21 -42.26 21.55
N LYS A 615 -24.48 -41.20 21.94
CA LYS A 615 -23.74 -40.99 23.22
C LYS A 615 -22.56 -41.87 23.69
N LYS A 616 -21.68 -41.12 24.39
CA LYS A 616 -20.63 -41.43 25.39
C LYS A 616 -19.23 -41.68 24.81
N ALA A 617 -18.14 -41.11 25.36
CA ALA A 617 -17.91 -40.37 26.60
C ALA A 617 -16.87 -39.27 26.37
#